data_AF-A0A428TGX4-F1
#
_entry.id   AF-A0A428TGX4-F1
#
_cell.length_a   1.000
_cell.length_b   1.000
_cell.length_c   1.000
_cell.angle_alpha   90.00
_cell.angle_beta   90.00
_cell.angle_gamma   90.00
#
_symmetry.space_group_name_H-M   'P 1'
#
loop_
_entity.id
_entity.type
_entity.pdbx_description
1 polymer ?
#
loop_
_entity_poly.entity_id
_entity_poly.type
_entity_poly.pdbx_seq_one_letter_code
_entity_poly.pdbx_strand_id
1 'polypeptide(L)'
;MSDTTNWYNPYRDDDDVTQEKFKSKPPGTLADSINRLFSSEYNDTWGSFSSTKWWAESAQTFTTGYLSLEYIHNNVHNVTGGGSLTKVGLGHMSDVPVAAFDPIFWLHHCNIDRLLSMWQALNWNKWWDTEEPPAPDEKDKTGKPMTNLPDPTPLDPLLPFHNVETDKHDEGFWTSKGVRDWTKLGYTYDILTPAPIALDENGALNEEVYKAELLAKINSTYTSTGEYYRKLYEDEKIPNEEFFGPHNTELHTWNDYIINVIYDRYALNGSSYVIEFWLGGRDNDRESTFHDPENLIGSVYCLAGMTPSSTIKPGGCANCGSQRDNKVLSRGQVALTIPLISQALNKDFKHLDSVRGRHVIEYLKNHLHWRFVPIGGGPERPASDFPDTVISVLRGTGKYVGKSETNKDLPPKYAGYEFQYGPTEKKPAGLKSGDEVLGEHPKKKRAFRQF
;
A
#
# COMPACT_ATOMS: atom_id res chain seq x y z
N MET A 1 -12.98 8.67 -20.46
CA MET A 1 -12.68 8.00 -19.18
C MET A 1 -11.55 8.79 -18.57
N SER A 2 -11.63 9.20 -17.31
CA SER A 2 -10.52 9.93 -16.67
C SER A 2 -9.31 9.00 -16.65
N ASP A 3 -8.21 9.41 -17.29
CA ASP A 3 -6.91 8.76 -17.14
C ASP A 3 -6.62 8.63 -15.65
N THR A 4 -6.75 7.42 -15.11
CA THR A 4 -6.40 7.11 -13.72
C THR A 4 -4.88 7.04 -13.64
N THR A 5 -4.23 8.20 -13.68
CA THR A 5 -2.77 8.31 -13.84
C THR A 5 -1.95 7.77 -12.67
N ASN A 6 -2.53 7.42 -11.51
CA ASN A 6 -1.75 6.99 -10.35
C ASN A 6 -1.85 5.50 -10.00
N TRP A 7 -2.56 4.70 -10.82
CA TRP A 7 -2.57 3.25 -10.70
C TRP A 7 -2.40 2.61 -12.07
N TYR A 8 -1.46 1.67 -12.14
CA TYR A 8 -1.10 1.03 -13.39
C TYR A 8 -2.23 0.14 -13.90
N ASN A 9 -2.79 0.50 -15.05
CA ASN A 9 -3.63 -0.37 -15.86
C ASN A 9 -2.71 -1.16 -16.80
N PRO A 10 -2.63 -2.50 -16.68
CA PRO A 10 -1.72 -3.30 -17.48
C PRO A 10 -2.09 -3.41 -18.96
N TYR A 11 -3.15 -2.74 -19.41
CA TYR A 11 -3.66 -2.85 -20.77
C TYR A 11 -3.82 -1.50 -21.43
N ARG A 12 -3.51 -1.48 -22.73
CA ARG A 12 -3.78 -0.36 -23.62
C ARG A 12 -5.20 -0.44 -24.16
N ASP A 13 -5.72 0.70 -24.60
CA ASP A 13 -7.04 0.80 -25.21
C ASP A 13 -7.18 0.03 -26.53
N ASP A 14 -6.06 -0.34 -27.17
CA ASP A 14 -5.98 -1.05 -28.44
C ASP A 14 -5.72 -2.57 -28.33
N ASP A 15 -5.60 -3.13 -27.12
CA ASP A 15 -5.41 -4.57 -26.87
C ASP A 15 -6.74 -5.29 -26.58
N ASP A 16 -7.58 -5.42 -27.63
CA ASP A 16 -8.93 -6.01 -27.54
C ASP A 16 -8.93 -7.42 -26.92
N VAL A 17 -7.89 -8.23 -27.18
CA VAL A 17 -7.81 -9.63 -26.72
C VAL A 17 -7.60 -9.67 -25.21
N THR A 18 -6.67 -8.87 -24.70
CA THR A 18 -6.40 -8.86 -23.26
C THR A 18 -7.47 -8.09 -22.50
N GLN A 19 -8.02 -7.03 -23.09
CA GLN A 19 -9.21 -6.37 -22.54
C GLN A 19 -10.40 -7.32 -22.42
N GLU A 20 -10.69 -8.14 -23.44
CA GLU A 20 -11.78 -9.12 -23.37
C GLU A 20 -11.54 -10.13 -22.24
N LYS A 21 -10.31 -10.63 -22.10
CA LYS A 21 -9.93 -11.63 -21.09
C LYS A 21 -10.08 -11.13 -19.65
N PHE A 22 -9.98 -9.82 -19.43
CA PHE A 22 -10.06 -9.19 -18.11
C PHE A 22 -11.22 -8.18 -17.97
N LYS A 23 -12.12 -8.12 -18.95
CA LYS A 23 -13.21 -7.14 -19.04
C LYS A 23 -14.10 -7.06 -17.80
N SER A 24 -14.33 -8.20 -17.15
CA SER A 24 -15.17 -8.29 -15.95
C SER A 24 -14.45 -7.92 -14.66
N LYS A 25 -13.11 -8.00 -14.65
CA LYS A 25 -12.24 -7.77 -13.48
C LYS A 25 -10.87 -7.26 -13.96
N PRO A 26 -10.73 -5.95 -14.20
CA PRO A 26 -9.45 -5.40 -14.61
C PRO A 26 -8.43 -5.61 -13.48
N PRO A 27 -7.27 -6.24 -13.76
CA PRO A 27 -6.16 -6.24 -12.85
C PRO A 27 -5.57 -4.83 -12.80
N GLY A 28 -4.77 -4.61 -11.77
CA GLY A 28 -4.08 -3.34 -11.59
C GLY A 28 -3.51 -3.27 -10.19
N THR A 29 -2.63 -2.30 -9.99
CA THR A 29 -1.90 -2.14 -8.74
C THR A 29 -2.82 -1.80 -7.55
N LEU A 30 -3.97 -1.13 -7.75
CA LEU A 30 -4.93 -0.86 -6.69
C LEU A 30 -5.65 -2.14 -6.23
N ALA A 31 -6.22 -2.89 -7.17
CA ALA A 31 -6.92 -4.15 -6.87
C ALA A 31 -5.97 -5.16 -6.21
N ASP A 32 -4.75 -5.28 -6.74
CA ASP A 32 -3.71 -6.13 -6.17
C ASP A 32 -3.30 -5.68 -4.76
N SER A 33 -3.14 -4.36 -4.53
CA SER A 33 -2.85 -3.83 -3.19
C SER A 33 -3.97 -4.14 -2.19
N ILE A 34 -5.23 -3.98 -2.59
CA ILE A 34 -6.36 -4.34 -1.72
C ILE A 34 -6.38 -5.86 -1.45
N ASN A 35 -6.10 -6.70 -2.45
CA ASN A 35 -6.02 -8.15 -2.26
C ASN A 35 -4.91 -8.52 -1.26
N ARG A 36 -3.71 -7.94 -1.43
CA ARG A 36 -2.55 -8.13 -0.54
C ARG A 36 -2.83 -7.73 0.90
N LEU A 37 -3.67 -6.72 1.17
CA LEU A 37 -4.06 -6.37 2.54
C LEU A 37 -4.64 -7.57 3.31
N PHE A 38 -5.31 -8.49 2.60
CA PHE A 38 -5.97 -9.66 3.19
C PHE A 38 -5.20 -10.97 2.96
N SER A 39 -4.08 -10.92 2.24
CA SER A 39 -3.19 -12.07 2.12
C SER A 39 -2.73 -12.49 3.52
N SER A 40 -2.81 -13.79 3.79
CA SER A 40 -2.36 -14.37 5.05
C SER A 40 -0.95 -13.90 5.37
N GLU A 41 -0.75 -13.42 6.59
CA GLU A 41 0.57 -12.96 7.07
C GLU A 41 1.17 -11.80 6.27
N TYR A 42 0.38 -11.06 5.48
CA TYR A 42 0.89 -9.87 4.79
C TYR A 42 0.84 -8.62 5.68
N ASN A 43 -0.32 -8.40 6.31
CA ASN A 43 -0.59 -7.33 7.29
C ASN A 43 -1.28 -7.90 8.52
N ASP A 44 -0.47 -8.40 9.45
CA ASP A 44 -0.91 -9.31 10.49
C ASP A 44 -0.84 -8.73 11.90
N THR A 45 -0.65 -7.41 12.00
CA THR A 45 -0.76 -6.61 13.23
C THR A 45 -1.65 -5.39 12.99
N TRP A 46 -2.26 -4.85 14.04
CA TRP A 46 -3.05 -3.62 13.95
C TRP A 46 -2.25 -2.45 13.38
N GLY A 47 -1.03 -2.25 13.88
CA GLY A 47 -0.21 -1.10 13.49
C GLY A 47 0.23 -1.15 12.03
N SER A 48 0.55 -2.32 11.48
CA SER A 48 0.90 -2.48 10.06
C SER A 48 -0.31 -2.28 9.14
N PHE A 49 -1.47 -2.76 9.56
CA PHE A 49 -2.69 -2.65 8.77
C PHE A 49 -3.27 -1.23 8.78
N SER A 50 -3.39 -0.60 9.96
CA SER A 50 -4.23 0.58 10.14
C SER A 50 -3.64 1.87 9.57
N SER A 51 -2.34 2.09 9.74
CA SER A 51 -1.73 3.40 9.49
C SER A 51 -0.42 3.35 8.70
N THR A 52 -0.15 4.45 8.03
CA THR A 52 1.15 4.77 7.42
C THR A 52 2.24 5.05 8.46
N LYS A 53 1.96 5.20 9.76
CA LYS A 53 3.01 5.44 10.77
C LYS A 53 4.15 4.42 10.66
N TRP A 54 5.38 4.90 10.69
CA TRP A 54 6.60 4.07 10.70
C TRP A 54 7.32 4.19 12.04
N TRP A 55 7.87 3.08 12.53
CA TRP A 55 8.75 3.00 13.71
C TRP A 55 9.88 1.98 13.50
N ALA A 56 11.00 2.11 14.21
CA ALA A 56 12.23 1.36 13.92
C ALA A 56 12.10 -0.17 14.04
N GLU A 57 11.34 -0.66 15.02
CA GLU A 57 11.04 -2.10 15.13
C GLU A 57 10.02 -2.58 14.12
N SER A 58 9.24 -1.64 13.54
CA SER A 58 8.50 -1.91 12.31
C SER A 58 9.39 -2.12 11.06
N ALA A 59 10.70 -2.26 11.24
CA ALA A 59 11.64 -2.72 10.22
C ALA A 59 12.28 -4.09 10.55
N GLN A 60 12.09 -4.65 11.76
CA GLN A 60 12.86 -5.83 12.23
C GLN A 60 12.25 -7.20 11.85
N THR A 61 10.93 -7.32 11.66
CA THR A 61 10.20 -8.51 11.18
C THR A 61 9.64 -8.36 9.74
N PHE A 62 10.22 -7.46 8.93
CA PHE A 62 9.49 -6.77 7.85
C PHE A 62 9.95 -7.03 6.43
N THR A 63 8.95 -7.31 5.56
CA THR A 63 8.97 -6.90 4.14
C THR A 63 7.60 -6.52 3.59
N THR A 64 6.49 -7.00 4.17
CA THR A 64 5.11 -6.78 3.68
C THR A 64 4.30 -5.72 4.44
N GLY A 65 4.70 -5.38 5.67
CA GLY A 65 3.99 -4.42 6.53
C GLY A 65 4.12 -2.93 6.16
N TYR A 66 4.45 -2.62 4.90
CA TYR A 66 4.53 -1.25 4.37
C TYR A 66 3.24 -0.84 3.63
N LEU A 67 2.37 -1.81 3.35
CA LEU A 67 1.08 -1.61 2.71
C LEU A 67 -0.01 -1.50 3.77
N SER A 68 -0.47 -0.29 4.09
CA SER A 68 -1.55 -0.06 5.06
C SER A 68 -2.86 0.35 4.39
N LEU A 69 -3.96 0.23 5.14
CA LEU A 69 -5.26 0.77 4.77
C LEU A 69 -5.19 2.28 4.51
N GLU A 70 -4.51 3.02 5.39
CA GLU A 70 -4.28 4.46 5.21
C GLU A 70 -3.49 4.79 3.94
N TYR A 71 -2.49 3.98 3.57
CA TYR A 71 -1.75 4.17 2.31
C TYR A 71 -2.66 4.06 1.08
N ILE A 72 -3.53 3.05 1.03
CA ILE A 72 -4.49 2.88 -0.07
C ILE A 72 -5.48 4.05 -0.07
N HIS A 73 -6.01 4.40 1.11
CA HIS A 73 -6.88 5.55 1.31
C HIS A 73 -6.28 6.84 0.73
N ASN A 74 -5.02 7.14 1.07
CA ASN A 74 -4.33 8.35 0.63
C ASN A 74 -4.22 8.39 -0.91
N ASN A 75 -3.80 7.30 -1.54
CA ASN A 75 -3.66 7.28 -2.99
C ASN A 75 -5.01 7.44 -3.72
N VAL A 76 -6.12 6.92 -3.17
CA VAL A 76 -7.45 7.15 -3.74
C VAL A 76 -7.85 8.62 -3.63
N HIS A 77 -7.56 9.29 -2.50
CA HIS A 77 -7.73 10.74 -2.38
C HIS A 77 -7.03 11.51 -3.51
N ASN A 78 -5.77 11.17 -3.82
CA ASN A 78 -5.02 11.79 -4.90
C ASN A 78 -5.62 11.51 -6.29
N VAL A 79 -5.98 10.27 -6.58
CA VAL A 79 -6.56 9.89 -7.88
C VAL A 79 -7.89 10.59 -8.12
N THR A 80 -8.72 10.73 -7.08
CA THR A 80 -10.02 11.37 -7.19
C THR A 80 -9.90 12.89 -7.26
N GLY A 81 -8.98 13.50 -6.52
CA GLY A 81 -8.80 14.95 -6.50
C GLY A 81 -7.88 15.50 -7.60
N GLY A 82 -6.99 14.69 -8.16
CA GLY A 82 -5.93 15.14 -9.05
C GLY A 82 -4.76 15.81 -8.32
N GLY A 83 -3.65 16.02 -9.03
CA GLY A 83 -2.38 16.49 -8.43
C GLY A 83 -1.78 17.74 -9.07
N SER A 84 -2.35 18.27 -10.16
CA SER A 84 -1.75 19.39 -10.92
C SER A 84 -2.80 20.35 -11.47
N LEU A 85 -2.69 21.64 -11.14
CA LEU A 85 -3.58 22.68 -11.65
C LEU A 85 -3.55 22.80 -13.18
N THR A 86 -2.44 22.41 -13.82
CA THR A 86 -2.19 22.69 -15.24
C THR A 86 -2.22 21.46 -16.14
N LYS A 87 -2.00 20.25 -15.60
CA LYS A 87 -1.94 19.02 -16.39
C LYS A 87 -3.18 18.14 -16.24
N VAL A 88 -3.53 17.78 -14.99
CA VAL A 88 -4.57 16.76 -14.70
C VAL A 88 -5.78 17.31 -13.93
N GLY A 89 -5.72 18.56 -13.48
CA GLY A 89 -6.68 19.15 -12.55
C GLY A 89 -6.25 18.97 -11.08
N LEU A 90 -6.72 19.89 -10.24
CA LEU A 90 -6.60 19.81 -8.79
C LEU A 90 -7.98 20.08 -8.20
N GLY A 91 -8.40 19.24 -7.25
CA GLY A 91 -9.72 19.23 -6.66
C GLY A 91 -9.70 18.79 -5.20
N HIS A 92 -10.82 19.04 -4.53
CA HIS A 92 -10.96 18.95 -3.07
C HIS A 92 -10.51 17.61 -2.48
N MET A 93 -10.80 16.49 -3.14
CA MET A 93 -10.46 15.15 -2.65
C MET A 93 -8.97 14.93 -2.39
N SER A 94 -8.10 15.71 -3.02
CA SER A 94 -6.65 15.61 -2.81
C SER A 94 -6.16 16.41 -1.61
N ASP A 95 -6.98 17.29 -1.00
CA ASP A 95 -6.53 18.24 0.03
C ASP A 95 -7.30 18.06 1.34
N VAL A 96 -6.61 17.68 2.42
CA VAL A 96 -7.22 17.31 3.73
C VAL A 96 -8.24 18.33 4.26
N PRO A 97 -7.98 19.65 4.26
CA PRO A 97 -8.89 20.64 4.85
C PRO A 97 -10.23 20.73 4.14
N VAL A 98 -10.29 20.27 2.88
CA VAL A 98 -11.48 20.44 2.03
C VAL A 98 -12.01 19.14 1.41
N ALA A 99 -11.31 18.01 1.56
CA ALA A 99 -11.71 16.73 0.97
C ALA A 99 -13.14 16.32 1.34
N ALA A 100 -13.57 16.55 2.59
CA ALA A 100 -14.90 16.17 3.07
C ALA A 100 -16.06 16.96 2.43
N PHE A 101 -15.79 18.07 1.73
CA PHE A 101 -16.81 18.82 0.99
C PHE A 101 -17.19 18.16 -0.34
N ASP A 102 -16.35 17.29 -0.89
CA ASP A 102 -16.70 16.50 -2.06
C ASP A 102 -17.58 15.31 -1.64
N PRO A 103 -18.81 15.13 -2.16
CA PRO A 103 -19.69 14.05 -1.74
C PRO A 103 -19.08 12.64 -1.88
N ILE A 104 -18.14 12.44 -2.81
CA ILE A 104 -17.48 11.14 -2.99
C ILE A 104 -16.60 10.76 -1.78
N PHE A 105 -16.20 11.73 -0.96
CA PHE A 105 -15.46 11.51 0.29
C PHE A 105 -16.14 10.47 1.17
N TRP A 106 -17.45 10.62 1.38
CA TRP A 106 -18.21 9.75 2.28
C TRP A 106 -18.37 8.34 1.71
N LEU A 107 -18.46 8.21 0.39
CA LEU A 107 -18.51 6.90 -0.28
C LEU A 107 -17.15 6.19 -0.22
N HIS A 108 -16.06 6.94 -0.41
CA HIS A 108 -14.69 6.44 -0.23
C HIS A 108 -14.48 5.95 1.20
N HIS A 109 -14.78 6.78 2.21
CA HIS A 109 -14.62 6.42 3.62
C HIS A 109 -15.56 5.28 4.06
N CYS A 110 -16.75 5.17 3.48
CA CYS A 110 -17.62 3.99 3.67
C CYS A 110 -16.94 2.71 3.17
N ASN A 111 -16.26 2.75 2.02
CA ASN A 111 -15.49 1.59 1.56
C ASN A 111 -14.22 1.35 2.40
N ILE A 112 -13.58 2.38 2.95
CA ILE A 112 -12.47 2.21 3.90
C ILE A 112 -12.94 1.50 5.18
N ASP A 113 -14.10 1.89 5.73
CA ASP A 113 -14.72 1.21 6.87
C ASP A 113 -15.13 -0.24 6.53
N ARG A 114 -15.60 -0.49 5.30
CA ARG A 114 -15.83 -1.84 4.78
C ARG A 114 -14.57 -2.69 4.78
N LEU A 115 -13.45 -2.16 4.28
CA LEU A 115 -12.17 -2.87 4.27
C LEU A 115 -11.64 -3.13 5.69
N LEU A 116 -11.79 -2.17 6.61
CA LEU A 116 -11.49 -2.33 8.03
C LEU A 116 -12.33 -3.46 8.65
N SER A 117 -13.64 -3.44 8.43
CA SER A 117 -14.57 -4.45 8.94
C SER A 117 -14.23 -5.86 8.42
N MET A 118 -13.85 -5.97 7.15
CA MET A 118 -13.35 -7.22 6.55
C MET A 118 -12.06 -7.71 7.23
N TRP A 119 -11.11 -6.81 7.47
CA TRP A 119 -9.87 -7.18 8.15
C TRP A 119 -10.13 -7.62 9.59
N GLN A 120 -10.99 -6.91 10.31
CA GLN A 120 -11.40 -7.26 11.68
C GLN A 120 -12.10 -8.62 11.73
N ALA A 121 -12.97 -8.95 10.78
CA ALA A 121 -13.63 -10.25 10.71
C ALA A 121 -12.62 -11.41 10.54
N LEU A 122 -11.53 -11.17 9.79
CA LEU A 122 -10.44 -12.14 9.60
C LEU A 122 -9.47 -12.17 10.79
N ASN A 123 -9.27 -11.03 11.45
CA ASN A 123 -8.19 -10.78 12.42
C ASN A 123 -8.72 -10.26 13.77
N TRP A 124 -9.85 -10.79 14.25
CA TRP A 124 -10.56 -10.23 15.41
C TRP A 124 -9.68 -10.03 16.64
N ASN A 125 -8.73 -10.93 16.88
CA ASN A 125 -7.84 -10.90 18.05
C ASN A 125 -6.63 -9.96 17.90
N LYS A 126 -6.48 -9.29 16.75
CA LYS A 126 -5.30 -8.49 16.41
C LYS A 126 -5.52 -6.98 16.56
N TRP A 127 -6.40 -6.57 17.47
CA TRP A 127 -6.75 -5.16 17.68
C TRP A 127 -5.88 -4.54 18.78
N TRP A 128 -5.02 -3.57 18.43
CA TRP A 128 -3.97 -3.05 19.34
C TRP A 128 -3.17 -4.20 19.97
N ASP A 129 -2.78 -5.16 19.14
CA ASP A 129 -2.16 -6.43 19.53
C ASP A 129 -0.64 -6.37 19.74
N THR A 130 -0.06 -5.23 19.42
CA THR A 130 1.36 -4.95 19.57
C THR A 130 1.51 -3.78 20.53
N GLU A 131 2.29 -3.96 21.58
CA GLU A 131 2.78 -2.83 22.35
C GLU A 131 3.71 -2.03 21.45
N GLU A 132 3.61 -0.70 21.52
CA GLU A 132 4.64 0.12 20.89
C GLU A 132 5.97 -0.19 21.55
N PRO A 133 6.97 -0.60 20.77
CA PRO A 133 8.27 -0.82 21.34
C PRO A 133 8.89 0.51 21.74
N PRO A 134 9.74 0.55 22.78
CA PRO A 134 10.40 1.76 23.21
C PRO A 134 11.21 2.38 22.07
N ALA A 135 11.44 3.69 22.14
CA ALA A 135 12.23 4.37 21.12
C ALA A 135 13.59 3.70 21.03
N PRO A 136 14.16 3.52 19.83
CA PRO A 136 15.54 3.10 19.74
C PRO A 136 16.41 4.04 20.59
N ASP A 137 17.37 3.49 21.35
CA ASP A 137 18.39 4.22 22.12
C ASP A 137 19.39 4.95 21.19
N GLU A 138 18.88 5.49 20.09
CA GLU A 138 19.60 6.11 19.00
C GLU A 138 19.32 7.61 18.99
N LYS A 139 20.30 8.33 18.47
CA LYS A 139 20.22 9.77 18.28
C LYS A 139 19.96 10.06 16.82
N ASP A 140 19.14 11.07 16.54
CA ASP A 140 18.95 11.54 15.18
C ASP A 140 20.26 12.10 14.59
N LYS A 141 20.25 12.47 13.30
CA LYS A 141 21.39 13.07 12.58
C LYS A 141 21.92 14.37 13.23
N THR A 142 21.20 14.93 14.21
CA THR A 142 21.56 16.13 14.97
C THR A 142 22.01 15.84 16.41
N GLY A 143 22.06 14.56 16.81
CA GLY A 143 22.49 14.13 18.14
C GLY A 143 21.39 14.15 19.21
N LYS A 144 20.13 14.39 18.84
CA LYS A 144 18.98 14.38 19.77
C LYS A 144 18.48 12.95 19.95
N PRO A 145 18.18 12.49 21.19
CA PRO A 145 17.53 11.19 21.39
C PRO A 145 16.26 11.11 20.56
N MET A 146 16.06 10.02 19.83
CA MET A 146 14.76 9.73 19.26
C MET A 146 13.78 9.50 20.40
N THR A 147 12.74 10.33 20.50
CA THR A 147 11.69 10.21 21.51
C THR A 147 10.49 9.54 20.88
N ASN A 148 10.05 8.41 21.44
CA ASN A 148 8.78 7.83 21.05
C ASN A 148 7.69 8.80 21.43
N LEU A 149 6.91 9.23 20.43
CA LEU A 149 5.59 9.77 20.67
C LEU A 149 4.66 8.57 20.92
N PRO A 150 4.15 8.38 22.16
CA PRO A 150 3.27 7.26 22.46
C PRO A 150 2.06 7.30 21.53
N ASP A 151 1.71 6.15 20.96
CA ASP A 151 0.49 6.02 20.17
C ASP A 151 -0.75 6.26 21.03
N PRO A 152 -1.81 6.83 20.42
CA PRO A 152 -3.12 6.86 21.05
C PRO A 152 -3.59 5.46 21.47
N THR A 153 -4.20 5.38 22.64
CA THR A 153 -4.79 4.15 23.17
C THR A 153 -6.19 3.93 22.57
N PRO A 154 -6.73 2.70 22.59
CA PRO A 154 -8.09 2.46 22.13
C PRO A 154 -9.17 3.10 23.03
N LEU A 155 -8.78 3.70 24.16
CA LEU A 155 -9.65 4.43 25.08
C LEU A 155 -9.61 5.94 24.86
N ASP A 156 -8.70 6.43 24.01
CA ASP A 156 -8.59 7.86 23.75
C ASP A 156 -9.84 8.37 23.02
N PRO A 157 -10.30 9.60 23.33
CA PRO A 157 -11.52 10.15 22.77
C PRO A 157 -11.37 10.43 21.27
N LEU A 158 -12.30 9.91 20.47
CA LEU A 158 -12.47 10.22 19.05
C LEU A 158 -13.26 11.52 18.90
N LEU A 159 -12.60 12.64 19.15
CA LEU A 159 -13.20 13.97 19.02
C LEU A 159 -13.64 14.26 17.57
N PRO A 160 -14.74 15.00 17.36
CA PRO A 160 -15.69 15.54 18.35
C PRO A 160 -16.94 14.65 18.51
N PHE A 161 -16.84 13.33 18.29
CA PHE A 161 -18.02 12.46 18.18
C PHE A 161 -18.52 12.02 19.55
N HIS A 162 -19.68 12.49 20.00
CA HIS A 162 -20.31 12.05 21.25
C HIS A 162 -21.12 10.76 21.10
N ASN A 163 -21.08 9.90 22.13
CA ASN A 163 -21.84 8.65 22.20
C ASN A 163 -22.91 8.62 23.29
N VAL A 164 -22.96 9.66 24.11
CA VAL A 164 -23.95 9.87 25.17
C VAL A 164 -24.45 11.31 25.10
N GLU A 165 -25.70 11.51 25.50
CA GLU A 165 -26.26 12.84 25.72
C GLU A 165 -25.68 13.41 27.02
N THR A 166 -25.05 14.58 26.94
CA THR A 166 -24.39 15.23 28.08
C THR A 166 -24.38 16.75 27.90
N ASP A 167 -24.60 17.48 28.98
CA ASP A 167 -24.48 18.95 29.02
C ASP A 167 -23.02 19.41 29.10
N LYS A 168 -22.08 18.47 29.34
CA LYS A 168 -20.65 18.75 29.38
C LYS A 168 -20.02 18.46 28.02
N HIS A 169 -19.57 19.52 27.36
CA HIS A 169 -19.03 19.45 26.01
C HIS A 169 -17.73 18.63 25.87
N ASP A 170 -17.02 18.35 26.96
CA ASP A 170 -15.73 17.66 27.02
C ASP A 170 -15.79 16.22 27.56
N GLU A 171 -16.99 15.68 27.79
CA GLU A 171 -17.20 14.30 28.23
C GLU A 171 -18.04 13.51 27.21
N GLY A 172 -18.03 12.18 27.31
CA GLY A 172 -18.97 11.34 26.55
C GLY A 172 -18.64 11.13 25.07
N PHE A 173 -17.36 11.12 24.72
CA PHE A 173 -16.91 10.84 23.35
C PHE A 173 -16.87 9.35 23.02
N TRP A 174 -17.10 9.02 21.75
CA TRP A 174 -16.74 7.71 21.19
C TRP A 174 -15.25 7.43 21.41
N THR A 175 -14.92 6.15 21.49
CA THR A 175 -13.53 5.65 21.57
C THR A 175 -13.37 4.53 20.56
N SER A 176 -12.14 4.24 20.14
CA SER A 176 -11.87 3.11 19.24
C SER A 176 -12.40 1.79 19.82
N LYS A 177 -12.32 1.60 21.15
CA LYS A 177 -12.94 0.46 21.84
C LYS A 177 -14.46 0.43 21.69
N GLY A 178 -15.12 1.58 21.77
CA GLY A 178 -16.57 1.71 21.63
C GLY A 178 -17.10 1.38 20.24
N VAL A 179 -16.29 1.60 19.20
CA VAL A 179 -16.67 1.37 17.79
C VAL A 179 -16.05 0.10 17.18
N ARG A 180 -15.27 -0.69 17.95
CA ARG A 180 -14.65 -1.92 17.46
C ARG A 180 -15.67 -2.90 16.87
N ASP A 181 -16.86 -2.99 17.46
CA ASP A 181 -17.97 -3.75 16.92
C ASP A 181 -18.92 -2.79 16.20
N TRP A 182 -18.68 -2.60 14.90
CA TRP A 182 -19.45 -1.70 14.04
C TRP A 182 -20.94 -2.08 13.95
N THR A 183 -21.29 -3.35 14.22
CA THR A 183 -22.69 -3.80 14.14
C THR A 183 -23.56 -3.15 15.21
N LYS A 184 -22.96 -2.71 16.33
CA LYS A 184 -23.63 -1.93 17.38
C LYS A 184 -24.01 -0.52 16.94
N LEU A 185 -23.44 -0.04 15.83
CA LEU A 185 -23.81 1.23 15.20
C LEU A 185 -24.98 1.07 14.21
N GLY A 186 -25.54 -0.13 14.07
CA GLY A 186 -26.74 -0.38 13.29
C GLY A 186 -26.50 -0.68 11.80
N TYR A 187 -25.28 -1.03 11.41
CA TYR A 187 -24.94 -1.37 10.03
C TYR A 187 -24.02 -2.59 9.91
N THR A 188 -23.97 -3.18 8.72
CA THR A 188 -22.98 -4.19 8.33
C THR A 188 -22.82 -4.20 6.80
N TYR A 189 -21.88 -4.99 6.29
CA TYR A 189 -21.58 -5.12 4.86
C TYR A 189 -22.00 -6.48 4.33
N ASP A 190 -22.55 -6.49 3.11
CA ASP A 190 -23.02 -7.68 2.40
C ASP A 190 -21.95 -8.79 2.30
N ILE A 191 -20.70 -8.40 2.00
CA ILE A 191 -19.55 -9.33 1.89
C ILE A 191 -19.30 -10.12 3.18
N LEU A 192 -19.64 -9.54 4.34
CA LEU A 192 -19.45 -10.14 5.67
C LEU A 192 -20.57 -11.12 6.03
N THR A 193 -21.65 -11.18 5.25
CA THR A 193 -22.72 -12.17 5.44
C THR A 193 -22.14 -13.57 5.29
N PRO A 194 -22.26 -14.45 6.31
CA PRO A 194 -21.79 -15.83 6.22
C PRO A 194 -22.43 -16.57 5.05
N ALA A 195 -21.63 -17.37 4.34
CA ALA A 195 -22.17 -18.32 3.38
C ALA A 195 -22.93 -19.43 4.15
N PRO A 196 -24.00 -20.04 3.58
CA PRO A 196 -24.76 -21.09 4.27
C PRO A 196 -23.90 -22.25 4.77
N ILE A 197 -22.83 -22.62 4.05
CA ILE A 197 -21.89 -23.68 4.44
C ILE A 197 -21.11 -23.36 5.73
N ALA A 198 -20.98 -22.08 6.08
CA ALA A 198 -20.33 -21.65 7.31
C ALA A 198 -21.27 -21.69 8.53
N LEU A 199 -22.53 -22.13 8.37
CA LEU A 199 -23.51 -22.22 9.43
C LEU A 199 -23.88 -23.68 9.69
N ASP A 200 -23.95 -24.08 10.95
CA ASP A 200 -24.49 -25.39 11.33
C ASP A 200 -26.03 -25.42 11.30
N GLU A 201 -26.62 -26.57 11.64
CA GLU A 201 -28.08 -26.77 11.67
C GLU A 201 -28.83 -25.84 12.64
N ASN A 202 -28.14 -25.27 13.64
CA ASN A 202 -28.67 -24.33 14.62
C ASN A 202 -28.35 -22.87 14.26
N GLY A 203 -27.67 -22.63 13.13
CA GLY A 203 -27.22 -21.31 12.71
C GLY A 203 -25.95 -20.82 13.41
N ALA A 204 -25.23 -21.68 14.13
CA ALA A 204 -23.95 -21.31 14.73
C ALA A 204 -22.86 -21.22 13.65
N LEU A 205 -22.00 -20.21 13.77
CA LEU A 205 -20.95 -19.93 12.80
C LEU A 205 -19.74 -20.86 13.00
N ASN A 206 -19.34 -21.56 11.94
CA ASN A 206 -18.01 -22.15 11.82
C ASN A 206 -17.03 -21.06 11.36
N GLU A 207 -16.21 -20.56 12.29
CA GLU A 207 -15.29 -19.45 12.02
C GLU A 207 -14.23 -19.77 10.95
N GLU A 208 -13.72 -21.01 10.89
CA GLU A 208 -12.69 -21.38 9.93
C GLU A 208 -13.25 -21.36 8.50
N VAL A 209 -14.41 -21.98 8.30
CA VAL A 209 -15.13 -21.97 7.01
C VAL A 209 -15.53 -20.54 6.64
N TYR A 210 -16.06 -19.77 7.60
CA TYR A 210 -16.40 -18.37 7.38
C TYR A 210 -15.22 -17.55 6.86
N LYS A 211 -14.05 -17.64 7.51
CA LYS A 211 -12.85 -16.89 7.11
C LYS A 211 -12.36 -17.34 5.73
N ALA A 212 -12.35 -18.64 5.44
CA ALA A 212 -11.96 -19.16 4.14
C ALA A 212 -12.89 -18.66 3.02
N GLU A 213 -14.20 -18.66 3.24
CA GLU A 213 -15.19 -18.17 2.28
C GLU A 213 -15.13 -16.64 2.12
N LEU A 214 -14.88 -15.88 3.19
CA LEU A 214 -14.65 -14.44 3.11
C LEU A 214 -13.39 -14.13 2.30
N LEU A 215 -12.27 -14.83 2.54
CA LEU A 215 -11.04 -14.70 1.76
C LEU A 215 -11.26 -15.04 0.28
N ALA A 216 -12.02 -16.08 -0.03
CA ALA A 216 -12.39 -16.42 -1.40
C ALA A 216 -13.23 -15.32 -2.08
N LYS A 217 -14.21 -14.75 -1.37
CA LYS A 217 -14.99 -13.59 -1.86
C LYS A 217 -14.08 -12.40 -2.15
N ILE A 218 -13.15 -12.08 -1.25
CA ILE A 218 -12.14 -11.03 -1.41
C ILE A 218 -11.31 -11.26 -2.66
N ASN A 219 -10.74 -12.46 -2.81
CA ASN A 219 -9.92 -12.80 -3.96
C ASN A 219 -10.70 -12.71 -5.27
N SER A 220 -11.99 -13.08 -5.24
CA SER A 220 -12.85 -12.94 -6.40
C SER A 220 -13.25 -11.50 -6.70
N THR A 221 -13.20 -10.59 -5.71
CA THR A 221 -13.59 -9.18 -5.87
C THR A 221 -12.42 -8.33 -6.35
N TYR A 222 -11.23 -8.55 -5.78
CA TYR A 222 -10.03 -7.81 -6.08
C TYR A 222 -9.00 -8.73 -6.75
N THR A 223 -8.79 -8.53 -8.05
CA THR A 223 -7.85 -9.34 -8.83
C THR A 223 -6.44 -9.22 -8.27
N SER A 224 -5.87 -10.36 -7.90
CA SER A 224 -4.50 -10.48 -7.39
C SER A 224 -3.48 -10.60 -8.52
N THR A 225 -2.21 -10.33 -8.20
CA THR A 225 -1.07 -10.69 -9.05
C THR A 225 -1.11 -12.17 -9.42
N GLY A 226 -1.52 -13.05 -8.51
CA GLY A 226 -1.65 -14.48 -8.78
C GLY A 226 -2.72 -14.79 -9.84
N GLU A 227 -3.90 -14.18 -9.76
CA GLU A 227 -4.92 -14.37 -10.80
C GLU A 227 -4.46 -13.83 -12.16
N TYR A 228 -3.81 -12.65 -12.17
CA TYR A 228 -3.23 -12.07 -13.38
C TYR A 228 -2.16 -12.97 -13.99
N TYR A 229 -1.20 -13.43 -13.17
CA TYR A 229 -0.15 -14.36 -13.58
C TYR A 229 -0.73 -15.65 -14.15
N ARG A 230 -1.68 -16.30 -13.44
CA ARG A 230 -2.28 -17.57 -13.86
C ARG A 230 -2.90 -17.46 -15.25
N LYS A 231 -3.73 -16.42 -15.46
CA LYS A 231 -4.41 -16.20 -16.74
C LYS A 231 -3.42 -15.99 -17.88
N LEU A 232 -2.29 -15.32 -17.64
CA LEU A 232 -1.24 -15.15 -18.65
C LEU A 232 -0.46 -16.43 -18.89
N TYR A 233 -0.14 -17.18 -17.84
CA TYR A 233 0.55 -18.46 -17.94
C TYR A 233 -0.27 -19.50 -18.71
N GLU A 234 -1.59 -19.53 -18.54
CA GLU A 234 -2.48 -20.42 -19.29
C GLU A 234 -2.68 -19.98 -20.76
N ASP A 235 -2.12 -18.84 -21.18
CA ASP A 235 -2.18 -18.36 -22.55
C ASP A 235 -1.08 -18.97 -23.41
N GLU A 236 -1.45 -19.84 -24.36
CA GLU A 236 -0.49 -20.47 -25.28
C GLU A 236 0.27 -19.46 -26.16
N LYS A 237 -0.21 -18.21 -26.27
CA LYS A 237 0.48 -17.15 -27.02
C LYS A 237 1.63 -16.51 -26.24
N ILE A 238 1.72 -16.72 -24.93
CA ILE A 238 2.75 -16.13 -24.07
C ILE A 238 3.86 -17.18 -23.86
N PRO A 239 5.15 -16.84 -24.10
CA PRO A 239 6.25 -17.75 -23.77
C PRO A 239 6.23 -18.03 -22.27
N ASN A 240 6.17 -19.28 -21.82
CA ASN A 240 5.98 -19.58 -20.39
C ASN A 240 7.28 -19.88 -19.65
N GLU A 241 8.04 -20.87 -20.10
CA GLU A 241 9.27 -21.31 -19.40
C GLU A 241 10.41 -20.28 -19.46
N GLU A 242 10.57 -19.60 -20.59
CA GLU A 242 11.62 -18.60 -20.77
C GLU A 242 11.28 -17.25 -20.13
N PHE A 243 10.02 -16.80 -20.26
CA PHE A 243 9.55 -15.50 -19.75
C PHE A 243 9.38 -15.49 -18.24
N PHE A 244 8.71 -16.49 -17.68
CA PHE A 244 8.47 -16.57 -16.23
C PHE A 244 9.64 -17.26 -15.50
N GLY A 245 10.46 -18.02 -16.23
CA GLY A 245 11.62 -18.73 -15.73
C GLY A 245 11.32 -20.17 -15.31
N PRO A 246 12.32 -21.07 -15.39
CA PRO A 246 12.12 -22.53 -15.34
C PRO A 246 11.72 -23.08 -13.96
N HIS A 247 11.76 -22.27 -12.90
CA HIS A 247 11.37 -22.68 -11.54
C HIS A 247 9.96 -22.18 -11.17
N ASN A 248 9.31 -21.41 -12.07
CA ASN A 248 7.96 -20.87 -11.90
C ASN A 248 6.93 -21.58 -12.81
N THR A 249 7.33 -22.68 -13.46
CA THR A 249 6.60 -23.39 -14.52
C THR A 249 5.58 -24.41 -14.03
N GLU A 250 5.49 -24.68 -12.73
CA GLU A 250 4.47 -25.59 -12.19
C GLU A 250 3.21 -24.85 -11.68
N LEU A 251 3.00 -23.58 -12.03
CA LEU A 251 1.88 -22.76 -11.54
C LEU A 251 1.78 -22.71 -9.99
N HIS A 252 2.88 -22.93 -9.29
CA HIS A 252 2.91 -22.92 -7.82
C HIS A 252 3.37 -21.58 -7.26
N THR A 253 4.32 -20.92 -7.95
CA THR A 253 4.98 -19.71 -7.47
C THR A 253 5.39 -18.76 -8.60
N TRP A 254 5.61 -17.49 -8.27
CA TRP A 254 6.17 -16.47 -9.17
C TRP A 254 7.11 -15.52 -8.44
N ASN A 255 7.99 -14.84 -9.19
CA ASN A 255 8.79 -13.75 -8.64
C ASN A 255 7.90 -12.54 -8.37
N ASP A 256 7.92 -12.04 -7.13
CA ASP A 256 7.20 -10.83 -6.74
C ASP A 256 8.16 -9.68 -6.50
N TYR A 257 7.80 -8.48 -6.94
CA TYR A 257 8.64 -7.28 -6.81
C TYR A 257 7.83 -6.13 -6.22
N ILE A 258 8.42 -5.44 -5.24
CA ILE A 258 7.81 -4.32 -4.54
C ILE A 258 8.83 -3.20 -4.31
N ILE A 259 8.32 -1.98 -4.18
CA ILE A 259 9.05 -0.83 -3.63
C ILE A 259 8.49 -0.55 -2.25
N ASN A 260 9.34 -0.51 -1.24
CA ASN A 260 9.00 0.02 0.08
C ASN A 260 9.59 1.42 0.24
N VAL A 261 8.78 2.34 0.77
CA VAL A 261 9.13 3.75 0.95
C VAL A 261 8.95 4.11 2.41
N ILE A 262 9.97 4.71 3.01
CA ILE A 262 9.88 5.49 4.26
C ILE A 262 9.91 6.95 3.84
N TYR A 263 9.03 7.79 4.37
CA TYR A 263 8.94 9.20 4.01
C TYR A 263 8.49 10.07 5.18
N ASP A 264 8.88 11.35 5.18
CA ASP A 264 8.42 12.31 6.17
C ASP A 264 7.18 13.05 5.66
N ARG A 265 6.04 12.85 6.34
CA ARG A 265 4.77 13.54 6.02
C ARG A 265 4.92 15.07 6.05
N TYR A 266 5.89 15.59 6.79
CA TYR A 266 6.09 17.01 7.03
C TYR A 266 7.28 17.60 6.28
N ALA A 267 7.90 16.87 5.34
CA ALA A 267 9.07 17.33 4.58
C ALA A 267 8.86 18.69 3.88
N LEU A 268 7.63 18.98 3.43
CA LEU A 268 7.25 20.27 2.83
C LEU A 268 6.40 21.14 3.77
N ASN A 269 6.74 21.15 5.07
CA ASN A 269 6.04 21.90 6.11
C ASN A 269 4.54 21.57 6.20
N GLY A 270 4.18 20.31 5.98
CA GLY A 270 2.79 19.83 5.99
C GLY A 270 2.00 20.06 4.70
N SER A 271 2.65 20.59 3.65
CA SER A 271 2.07 20.57 2.30
C SER A 271 2.12 19.16 1.72
N SER A 272 1.04 18.73 1.07
CA SER A 272 0.99 17.44 0.41
C SER A 272 1.98 17.36 -0.76
N TYR A 273 2.45 16.14 -1.02
CA TYR A 273 3.31 15.83 -2.15
C TYR A 273 3.16 14.37 -2.57
N VAL A 274 3.61 14.08 -3.79
CA VAL A 274 3.60 12.74 -4.37
C VAL A 274 5.04 12.30 -4.61
N ILE A 275 5.35 11.06 -4.23
CA ILE A 275 6.54 10.36 -4.74
C ILE A 275 6.06 9.46 -5.86
N GLU A 276 6.31 9.86 -7.10
CA GLU A 276 5.90 9.13 -8.29
C GLU A 276 6.99 8.15 -8.71
N PHE A 277 6.61 6.92 -9.06
CA PHE A 277 7.53 5.87 -9.52
C PHE A 277 7.30 5.56 -10.99
N TRP A 278 8.41 5.49 -11.72
CA TRP A 278 8.39 5.45 -13.17
C TRP A 278 9.31 4.34 -13.69
N LEU A 279 8.85 3.62 -14.72
CA LEU A 279 9.66 2.66 -15.48
C LEU A 279 9.82 3.18 -16.91
N GLY A 280 11.01 3.71 -17.25
CA GLY A 280 11.27 4.32 -18.56
C GLY A 280 12.31 5.44 -18.51
N GLY A 281 12.50 6.18 -19.60
CA GLY A 281 13.49 7.26 -19.70
C GLY A 281 13.11 8.58 -19.02
N ARG A 282 14.13 9.41 -18.74
CA ARG A 282 13.99 10.86 -18.48
C ARG A 282 14.20 11.62 -19.80
N ASP A 283 13.62 12.82 -19.91
CA ASP A 283 13.62 13.72 -21.07
C ASP A 283 14.76 13.58 -22.12
N ASN A 284 14.37 13.77 -23.38
CA ASN A 284 15.15 13.91 -24.64
C ASN A 284 15.81 12.66 -25.24
N ASP A 285 15.85 11.51 -24.58
CA ASP A 285 16.24 10.25 -25.24
C ASP A 285 15.03 9.58 -25.89
N ARG A 286 14.80 9.92 -27.17
CA ARG A 286 13.67 9.48 -28.00
C ARG A 286 13.57 7.97 -28.23
N GLU A 287 14.61 7.19 -27.91
CA GLU A 287 14.56 5.72 -27.90
C GLU A 287 13.97 5.16 -26.59
N SER A 288 13.83 5.99 -25.54
CA SER A 288 13.39 5.62 -24.18
C SER A 288 12.06 6.26 -23.73
N THR A 289 11.48 7.13 -24.57
CA THR A 289 10.21 7.82 -24.33
C THR A 289 9.08 7.19 -25.14
N PHE A 290 8.28 6.32 -24.52
CA PHE A 290 6.93 6.01 -24.98
C PHE A 290 5.93 6.41 -23.88
N HIS A 291 4.81 7.03 -24.30
CA HIS A 291 3.66 7.52 -23.53
C HIS A 291 3.92 7.91 -22.06
N ASP A 292 4.15 9.21 -21.83
CA ASP A 292 4.40 9.84 -20.53
C ASP A 292 3.34 9.54 -19.42
N PRO A 293 2.15 8.97 -19.68
CA PRO A 293 1.31 8.42 -18.59
C PRO A 293 1.57 6.92 -18.29
N GLU A 294 1.93 6.11 -19.29
CA GLU A 294 2.00 4.64 -19.17
C GLU A 294 3.24 4.17 -18.40
N ASN A 295 4.27 5.02 -18.29
CA ASN A 295 5.46 4.74 -17.50
C ASN A 295 5.26 4.99 -16.00
N LEU A 296 4.18 5.69 -15.60
CA LEU A 296 3.84 5.90 -14.19
C LEU A 296 3.22 4.62 -13.63
N ILE A 297 4.01 3.89 -12.87
CA ILE A 297 3.62 2.55 -12.37
C ILE A 297 2.96 2.58 -10.99
N GLY A 298 3.06 3.72 -10.29
CA GLY A 298 2.43 3.93 -9.00
C GLY A 298 3.03 5.12 -8.26
N SER A 299 2.43 5.44 -7.11
CA SER A 299 2.85 6.56 -6.29
C SER A 299 2.73 6.29 -4.80
N VAL A 300 3.49 7.03 -4.00
CA VAL A 300 3.19 7.24 -2.59
C VAL A 300 2.66 8.66 -2.44
N TYR A 301 1.37 8.80 -2.15
CA TYR A 301 0.78 10.09 -1.85
C TYR A 301 0.87 10.43 -0.36
N CYS A 302 1.61 11.50 -0.07
CA CYS A 302 1.61 12.12 1.25
C CYS A 302 0.38 13.04 1.36
N LEU A 303 -0.75 12.46 1.79
CA LEU A 303 -1.96 13.22 2.11
C LEU A 303 -1.74 14.01 3.41
N ALA A 304 -1.35 15.27 3.24
CA ALA A 304 -1.27 16.28 4.27
C ALA A 304 -2.23 17.43 3.90
N GLY A 305 -2.11 18.60 4.51
CA GLY A 305 -3.05 19.69 4.20
C GLY A 305 -2.51 21.04 4.63
N MET A 306 -2.33 21.23 5.93
CA MET A 306 -1.82 22.49 6.49
C MET A 306 -0.57 22.23 7.31
N THR A 307 0.24 23.28 7.49
CA THR A 307 1.32 23.27 8.47
C THR A 307 0.74 22.93 9.84
N PRO A 308 1.11 21.79 10.44
CA PRO A 308 0.58 21.40 11.73
C PRO A 308 0.99 22.41 12.80
N SER A 309 0.18 22.60 13.82
CA SER A 309 0.57 23.37 14.99
C SER A 309 0.35 22.57 16.26
N SER A 310 1.40 22.41 17.06
CA SER A 310 1.36 21.79 18.39
C SER A 310 0.74 22.71 19.45
N THR A 311 0.40 23.97 19.10
CA THR A 311 -0.17 24.97 20.03
C THR A 311 -1.68 25.15 19.91
N ILE A 312 -2.34 24.48 18.96
CA ILE A 312 -3.80 24.48 18.85
C ILE A 312 -4.38 23.63 20.00
N LYS A 313 -5.45 24.11 20.65
CA LYS A 313 -6.21 23.43 21.72
C LYS A 313 -6.48 21.93 21.40
N PRO A 314 -6.74 21.07 22.40
CA PRO A 314 -6.94 19.62 22.18
C PRO A 314 -7.94 19.35 21.05
N GLY A 315 -7.49 18.66 20.01
CA GLY A 315 -8.19 18.38 18.76
C GLY A 315 -7.27 17.73 17.73
N GLY A 316 -7.82 17.15 16.65
CA GLY A 316 -7.11 16.25 15.75
C GLY A 316 -5.79 16.76 15.13
N CYS A 317 -5.62 18.07 14.97
CA CYS A 317 -4.37 18.66 14.44
C CYS A 317 -3.21 18.68 15.44
N ALA A 318 -3.47 18.59 16.76
CA ALA A 318 -2.42 18.60 17.77
C ALA A 318 -1.55 17.34 17.70
N ASN A 319 -2.14 16.18 17.37
CA ASN A 319 -1.39 14.95 17.12
C ASN A 319 -0.44 15.11 15.93
N CYS A 320 -0.91 15.68 14.82
CA CYS A 320 -0.06 15.97 13.65
C CYS A 320 1.09 16.91 14.00
N GLY A 321 0.84 17.95 14.81
CA GLY A 321 1.86 18.85 15.33
C GLY A 321 2.92 18.12 16.16
N SER A 322 2.48 17.26 17.07
CA SER A 322 3.37 16.45 17.90
C SER A 322 4.19 15.45 17.06
N GLN A 323 3.57 14.78 16.09
CA GLN A 323 4.26 13.86 15.19
C GLN A 323 5.36 14.56 14.40
N ARG A 324 5.09 15.76 13.87
CA ARG A 324 6.11 16.60 13.23
C ARG A 324 7.26 16.92 14.18
N ASP A 325 6.94 17.41 15.38
CA ASP A 325 7.96 17.84 16.35
C ASP A 325 8.83 16.67 16.86
N ASN A 326 8.30 15.45 16.79
CA ASN A 326 9.00 14.19 17.11
C ASN A 326 9.56 13.45 15.89
N LYS A 327 9.48 14.02 14.68
CA LYS A 327 9.97 13.42 13.42
C LYS A 327 9.42 12.00 13.16
N VAL A 328 8.14 11.80 13.45
CA VAL A 328 7.46 10.53 13.13
C VAL A 328 7.40 10.36 11.61
N LEU A 329 7.98 9.28 11.11
CA LEU A 329 7.98 8.96 9.69
C LEU A 329 6.73 8.16 9.30
N SER A 330 6.50 8.12 8.00
CA SER A 330 5.45 7.33 7.36
C SER A 330 6.05 6.27 6.43
N ARG A 331 5.26 5.27 6.07
CA ARG A 331 5.61 4.19 5.14
C ARG A 331 4.56 3.98 4.06
N GLY A 332 4.99 3.46 2.92
CA GLY A 332 4.15 3.08 1.80
C GLY A 332 4.78 1.99 0.95
N GLN A 333 3.98 1.34 0.11
CA GLN A 333 4.43 0.25 -0.74
C GLN A 333 3.83 0.30 -2.14
N VAL A 334 4.67 0.21 -3.17
CA VAL A 334 4.26 0.14 -4.58
C VAL A 334 4.53 -1.25 -5.11
N ALA A 335 3.48 -1.93 -5.62
CA ALA A 335 3.61 -3.23 -6.27
C ALA A 335 4.16 -3.07 -7.70
N LEU A 336 5.18 -3.85 -8.05
CA LEU A 336 5.85 -3.77 -9.36
C LEU A 336 5.52 -4.95 -10.28
N THR A 337 5.05 -6.08 -9.74
CA THR A 337 4.94 -7.33 -10.51
C THR A 337 4.01 -7.20 -11.72
N ILE A 338 2.83 -6.61 -11.55
CA ILE A 338 1.89 -6.38 -12.67
C ILE A 338 2.49 -5.43 -13.71
N PRO A 339 3.02 -4.24 -13.34
CA PRO A 339 3.73 -3.36 -14.27
C PRO A 339 4.86 -4.03 -15.05
N LEU A 340 5.70 -4.82 -14.38
CA LEU A 340 6.84 -5.49 -15.01
C LEU A 340 6.41 -6.56 -16.01
N ILE A 341 5.41 -7.38 -15.67
CA ILE A 341 4.86 -8.37 -16.60
C ILE A 341 4.27 -7.67 -17.83
N SER A 342 3.46 -6.63 -17.61
CA SER A 342 2.82 -5.88 -18.70
C SER A 342 3.85 -5.22 -19.63
N GLN A 343 4.86 -4.53 -19.09
CA GLN A 343 5.94 -3.96 -19.91
C GLN A 343 6.74 -5.04 -20.64
N ALA A 344 7.01 -6.19 -20.01
CA ALA A 344 7.75 -7.28 -20.67
C ALA A 344 6.98 -7.97 -21.81
N LEU A 345 5.64 -7.94 -21.75
CA LEU A 345 4.78 -8.46 -22.83
C LEU A 345 4.53 -7.43 -23.94
N ASN A 346 4.77 -6.14 -23.66
CA ASN A 346 4.59 -5.08 -24.62
C ASN A 346 5.74 -5.10 -25.65
N LYS A 347 5.43 -5.44 -26.90
CA LYS A 347 6.41 -5.52 -27.99
C LYS A 347 7.04 -4.19 -28.38
N ASP A 348 6.39 -3.07 -28.03
CA ASP A 348 6.97 -1.73 -28.21
C ASP A 348 8.10 -1.48 -27.19
N PHE A 349 8.16 -2.28 -26.12
CA PHE A 349 9.12 -2.17 -25.04
C PHE A 349 10.30 -3.13 -25.24
N LYS A 350 11.49 -2.61 -25.54
CA LYS A 350 12.66 -3.42 -25.95
C LYS A 350 13.63 -3.78 -24.82
N HIS A 351 13.40 -3.30 -23.60
CA HIS A 351 14.38 -3.37 -22.50
C HIS A 351 14.09 -4.46 -21.47
N LEU A 352 12.94 -5.13 -21.58
CA LEU A 352 12.54 -6.21 -20.70
C LEU A 352 11.79 -7.26 -21.51
N ASP A 353 12.29 -8.50 -21.52
CA ASP A 353 11.75 -9.62 -22.31
C ASP A 353 11.24 -10.78 -21.43
N SER A 354 11.42 -10.67 -20.12
CA SER A 354 11.08 -11.70 -19.14
C SER A 354 10.99 -11.09 -17.75
N VAL A 355 10.31 -11.78 -16.83
CA VAL A 355 10.15 -11.36 -15.43
C VAL A 355 11.07 -12.15 -14.48
N ARG A 356 12.16 -12.67 -15.02
CA ARG A 356 13.19 -13.39 -14.27
C ARG A 356 14.04 -12.41 -13.45
N GLY A 357 14.34 -12.80 -12.21
CA GLY A 357 15.11 -12.01 -11.24
C GLY A 357 16.25 -11.19 -11.87
N ARG A 358 17.22 -11.86 -12.49
CA ARG A 358 18.39 -11.18 -13.06
C ARG A 358 18.06 -10.12 -14.13
N HIS A 359 17.08 -10.36 -15.01
CA HIS A 359 16.73 -9.41 -16.08
C HIS A 359 15.96 -8.23 -15.48
N VAL A 360 15.01 -8.51 -14.57
CA VAL A 360 14.24 -7.47 -13.87
C VAL A 360 15.14 -6.56 -13.05
N ILE A 361 16.09 -7.09 -12.29
CA ILE A 361 16.96 -6.25 -11.45
C ILE A 361 17.87 -5.35 -12.29
N GLU A 362 18.43 -5.84 -13.39
CA GLU A 362 19.22 -4.99 -14.30
C GLU A 362 18.33 -3.96 -15.01
N TYR A 363 17.10 -4.34 -15.39
CA TYR A 363 16.13 -3.41 -15.95
C TYR A 363 15.77 -2.29 -14.97
N LEU A 364 15.37 -2.62 -13.74
CA LEU A 364 15.04 -1.63 -12.70
C LEU A 364 16.23 -0.71 -12.38
N LYS A 365 17.45 -1.24 -12.38
CA LYS A 365 18.66 -0.44 -12.21
C LYS A 365 18.76 0.69 -13.24
N ASN A 366 18.46 0.41 -14.49
CA ASN A 366 18.60 1.37 -15.58
C ASN A 366 17.34 2.23 -15.82
N HIS A 367 16.15 1.71 -15.51
CA HIS A 367 14.88 2.32 -15.95
C HIS A 367 13.94 2.72 -14.81
N LEU A 368 14.13 2.23 -13.58
CA LEU A 368 13.36 2.72 -12.43
C LEU A 368 13.84 4.12 -12.06
N HIS A 369 12.94 5.08 -11.98
CA HIS A 369 13.23 6.38 -11.42
C HIS A 369 12.03 6.89 -10.62
N TRP A 370 12.26 7.94 -9.82
CA TRP A 370 11.22 8.57 -9.04
C TRP A 370 11.35 10.08 -9.04
N ARG A 371 10.21 10.75 -8.85
CA ARG A 371 10.09 12.20 -8.82
C ARG A 371 9.34 12.61 -7.55
N PHE A 372 9.74 13.74 -6.98
CA PHE A 372 9.06 14.36 -5.86
C PHE A 372 8.26 15.54 -6.38
N VAL A 373 6.94 15.43 -6.35
CA VAL A 373 6.04 16.40 -6.98
C VAL A 373 5.17 17.06 -5.91
N PRO A 374 5.27 18.39 -5.71
CA PRO A 374 4.34 19.12 -4.86
C PRO A 374 2.94 19.05 -5.45
N ILE A 375 1.93 18.95 -4.59
CA ILE A 375 0.55 19.05 -5.05
C ILE A 375 0.28 20.43 -5.68
N GLY A 376 -0.57 20.46 -6.72
CA GLY A 376 -0.92 21.67 -7.45
C GLY A 376 -0.04 21.94 -8.67
N GLY A 377 0.94 21.07 -8.96
CA GLY A 377 1.72 21.12 -10.20
C GLY A 377 2.93 22.06 -10.15
N GLY A 378 3.49 22.25 -8.96
CA GLY A 378 4.80 22.87 -8.80
C GLY A 378 5.92 22.05 -9.49
N PRO A 379 7.11 22.64 -9.72
CA PRO A 379 8.23 21.92 -10.30
C PRO A 379 8.66 20.74 -9.42
N GLU A 380 9.22 19.69 -10.04
CA GLU A 380 9.86 18.58 -9.33
C GLU A 380 10.84 19.13 -8.28
N ARG A 381 10.76 18.61 -7.07
CA ARG A 381 11.62 18.99 -5.95
C ARG A 381 12.84 18.06 -5.91
N PRO A 382 14.02 18.59 -5.58
CA PRO A 382 15.20 17.74 -5.42
C PRO A 382 15.03 16.85 -4.18
N ALA A 383 15.57 15.63 -4.24
CA ALA A 383 15.54 14.69 -3.12
C ALA A 383 16.19 15.24 -1.83
N SER A 384 17.05 16.26 -1.93
CA SER A 384 17.61 16.97 -0.77
C SER A 384 16.56 17.63 0.11
N ASP A 385 15.37 17.92 -0.42
CA ASP A 385 14.24 18.45 0.33
C ASP A 385 13.53 17.37 1.18
N PHE A 386 13.87 16.09 0.96
CA PHE A 386 13.28 14.94 1.65
C PHE A 386 14.38 14.08 2.30
N PRO A 387 15.15 14.65 3.26
CA PRO A 387 16.39 14.04 3.76
C PRO A 387 16.20 12.73 4.53
N ASP A 388 14.97 12.42 4.94
CA ASP A 388 14.62 11.21 5.69
C ASP A 388 13.81 10.21 4.85
N THR A 389 13.64 10.47 3.55
CA THR A 389 13.04 9.49 2.64
C THR A 389 14.04 8.38 2.32
N VAL A 390 13.56 7.13 2.41
CA VAL A 390 14.30 5.94 1.97
C VAL A 390 13.43 5.07 1.08
N ILE A 391 13.96 4.76 -0.10
CA ILE A 391 13.30 3.97 -1.13
C ILE A 391 14.09 2.67 -1.31
N SER A 392 13.42 1.54 -1.20
CA SER A 392 14.03 0.22 -1.31
C SER A 392 13.25 -0.66 -2.29
N VAL A 393 13.96 -1.43 -3.09
CA VAL A 393 13.37 -2.45 -3.98
C VAL A 393 13.60 -3.81 -3.35
N LEU A 394 12.55 -4.64 -3.31
CA LEU A 394 12.63 -6.01 -2.83
C LEU A 394 12.10 -6.98 -3.89
N ARG A 395 12.71 -8.16 -3.93
CA ARG A 395 12.24 -9.32 -4.69
C ARG A 395 11.87 -10.42 -3.72
N GLY A 396 10.66 -10.95 -3.80
CA GLY A 396 10.22 -12.11 -3.06
C GLY A 396 9.55 -13.13 -3.96
N THR A 397 8.74 -13.98 -3.35
CA THR A 397 8.00 -15.05 -4.03
C THR A 397 6.53 -14.94 -3.67
N GLY A 398 5.67 -14.92 -4.68
CA GLY A 398 4.23 -15.15 -4.52
C GLY A 398 3.92 -16.63 -4.72
N LYS A 399 2.94 -17.16 -3.98
CA LYS A 399 2.54 -18.58 -3.99
C LYS A 399 1.03 -18.72 -3.92
N TYR A 400 0.46 -19.64 -4.71
CA TYR A 400 -0.94 -20.01 -4.60
C TYR A 400 -1.19 -20.85 -3.34
N VAL A 401 -2.29 -20.57 -2.64
CA VAL A 401 -2.61 -21.22 -1.36
C VAL A 401 -3.57 -22.39 -1.52
N GLY A 402 -4.40 -22.36 -2.56
CA GLY A 402 -5.44 -23.37 -2.81
C GLY A 402 -6.82 -22.73 -2.89
N LYS A 403 -7.83 -23.47 -2.46
CA LYS A 403 -9.24 -23.10 -2.62
C LYS A 403 -10.02 -23.26 -1.32
N SER A 404 -11.11 -22.52 -1.18
CA SER A 404 -12.09 -22.67 -0.11
C SER A 404 -12.92 -23.94 -0.29
N GLU A 405 -13.78 -24.25 0.68
CA GLU A 405 -14.67 -25.42 0.63
C GLU A 405 -15.64 -25.36 -0.55
N THR A 406 -16.05 -24.16 -0.97
CA THR A 406 -16.84 -23.95 -2.19
C THR A 406 -16.02 -23.93 -3.49
N ASN A 407 -14.77 -24.42 -3.44
CA ASN A 407 -13.85 -24.55 -4.58
C ASN A 407 -13.52 -23.21 -5.26
N LYS A 408 -13.48 -22.13 -4.48
CA LYS A 408 -13.08 -20.78 -4.91
C LYS A 408 -11.63 -20.50 -4.50
N ASP A 409 -10.85 -19.89 -5.39
CA ASP A 409 -9.45 -19.58 -5.10
C ASP A 409 -9.29 -18.63 -3.91
N LEU A 410 -8.36 -18.95 -3.01
CA LEU A 410 -7.96 -18.09 -1.91
C LEU A 410 -6.91 -17.06 -2.36
N PRO A 411 -6.77 -15.92 -1.65
CA PRO A 411 -5.71 -14.95 -1.90
C PRO A 411 -4.32 -15.62 -1.87
N PRO A 412 -3.38 -15.19 -2.73
CA PRO A 412 -2.00 -15.62 -2.66
C PRO A 412 -1.33 -15.35 -1.31
N LYS A 413 -0.26 -16.10 -1.03
CA LYS A 413 0.73 -15.79 0.01
C LYS A 413 1.98 -15.21 -0.62
N TYR A 414 2.66 -14.33 0.12
CA TYR A 414 3.91 -13.69 -0.32
C TYR A 414 4.95 -13.82 0.79
N ALA A 415 6.16 -14.25 0.42
CA ALA A 415 7.23 -14.53 1.37
C ALA A 415 8.61 -14.44 0.70
N GLY A 416 9.67 -14.62 1.47
CA GLY A 416 11.04 -14.77 0.96
C GLY A 416 11.60 -13.52 0.28
N TYR A 417 11.14 -12.33 0.69
CA TYR A 417 11.63 -11.08 0.11
C TYR A 417 13.09 -10.84 0.47
N GLU A 418 13.86 -10.27 -0.46
CA GLU A 418 15.25 -9.88 -0.28
C GLU A 418 15.48 -8.51 -0.92
N PHE A 419 16.29 -7.69 -0.28
CA PHE A 419 16.65 -6.37 -0.80
C PHE A 419 17.46 -6.48 -2.08
N GLN A 420 17.13 -5.62 -3.03
CA GLN A 420 17.80 -5.47 -4.31
C GLN A 420 18.42 -4.07 -4.34
N TYR A 421 19.69 -3.97 -3.96
CA TYR A 421 20.38 -2.68 -3.83
C TYR A 421 20.70 -2.02 -5.18
N GLY A 422 20.99 -2.80 -6.22
CA GLY A 422 21.36 -2.27 -7.54
C GLY A 422 20.37 -1.24 -8.11
N PRO A 423 19.04 -1.48 -8.03
CA PRO A 423 18.02 -0.52 -8.41
C PRO A 423 18.04 0.84 -7.68
N THR A 424 18.58 0.91 -6.47
CA THR A 424 18.43 2.06 -5.57
C THR A 424 19.74 2.73 -5.16
N GLU A 425 20.84 1.98 -5.01
CA GLU A 425 22.05 2.42 -4.30
C GLU A 425 22.75 3.66 -4.91
N LYS A 426 22.57 3.90 -6.22
CA LYS A 426 23.15 5.05 -6.94
C LYS A 426 22.16 6.20 -7.16
N LYS A 427 20.94 6.10 -6.62
CA LYS A 427 19.86 7.06 -6.84
C LYS A 427 19.56 7.84 -5.55
N PRO A 428 19.23 9.14 -5.63
CA PRO A 428 18.91 9.93 -4.45
C PRO A 428 17.75 9.35 -3.64
N ALA A 429 17.86 9.31 -2.31
CA ALA A 429 16.93 8.64 -1.39
C ALA A 429 16.83 7.11 -1.53
N GLY A 430 17.63 6.48 -2.41
CA GLY A 430 17.66 5.03 -2.54
C GLY A 430 18.48 4.35 -1.44
N LEU A 431 17.98 3.23 -0.92
CA LEU A 431 18.66 2.37 0.05
C LEU A 431 19.96 1.80 -0.56
N LYS A 432 21.05 1.88 0.20
CA LYS A 432 22.37 1.37 -0.18
C LYS A 432 22.72 0.12 0.62
N SER A 433 23.65 -0.65 0.09
CA SER A 433 24.24 -1.76 0.84
C SER A 433 25.03 -1.20 2.03
N GLY A 434 24.71 -1.66 3.25
CA GLY A 434 25.32 -1.18 4.49
C GLY A 434 24.65 0.06 5.10
N ASP A 435 23.45 0.44 4.63
CA ASP A 435 22.66 1.48 5.28
C ASP A 435 22.02 0.94 6.57
N GLU A 436 22.40 1.53 7.70
CA GLU A 436 21.87 1.15 9.02
C GLU A 436 20.40 1.54 9.24
N VAL A 437 19.78 2.24 8.28
CA VAL A 437 18.43 2.83 8.37
C VAL A 437 17.33 1.81 8.68
N LEU A 438 17.56 0.53 8.40
CA LEU A 438 16.64 -0.56 8.72
C LEU A 438 17.04 -1.33 9.99
N GLY A 439 17.83 -0.71 10.88
CA GLY A 439 18.34 -1.30 12.11
C GLY A 439 19.44 -2.33 11.85
N GLU A 440 20.42 -2.02 11.00
CA GLU A 440 21.56 -2.93 10.76
C GLU A 440 22.36 -3.15 12.04
N HIS A 441 22.07 -4.25 12.73
CA HIS A 441 23.07 -4.89 13.55
C HIS A 441 23.63 -6.10 12.75
N PRO A 442 24.94 -6.14 12.40
CA PRO A 442 25.54 -7.20 11.59
C PRO A 442 25.47 -8.63 12.18
N LYS A 443 24.80 -8.81 13.33
CA LYS A 443 24.58 -10.07 14.04
C LYS A 443 23.10 -10.49 14.11
N LYS A 444 22.15 -9.65 13.69
CA LYS A 444 20.71 -10.00 13.66
C LYS A 444 20.33 -10.36 12.23
N LYS A 445 20.13 -11.65 11.93
CA LYS A 445 19.55 -12.11 10.66
C LYS A 445 18.19 -11.42 10.49
N ARG A 446 17.98 -10.66 9.40
CA ARG A 446 16.65 -10.17 9.02
C ARG A 446 15.71 -11.37 8.93
N ALA A 447 14.60 -11.34 9.67
CA ALA A 447 13.62 -12.42 9.67
C ALA A 447 12.72 -12.27 8.44
N PHE A 448 13.22 -12.68 7.27
CA PHE A 448 12.36 -12.80 6.10
C PHE A 448 11.40 -13.96 6.32
N ARG A 449 10.10 -13.70 6.19
CA ARG A 449 9.07 -14.74 6.31
C ARG A 449 9.37 -15.83 5.28
N GLN A 450 9.35 -17.08 5.69
CA GLN A 450 9.44 -18.26 4.82
C GLN A 450 8.07 -18.92 4.72
N PHE A 451 7.83 -19.70 3.66
CA PHE A 451 6.55 -20.35 3.42
C PHE A 451 6.24 -21.48 4.40
#